data_AF-A0A350ER38-F1
#
_entry.id   AF-A0A350ER38-F1
#
_cell.length_a   1.000
_cell.length_b   1.000
_cell.length_c   1.000
_cell.angle_alpha   90.00
_cell.angle_beta   90.00
_cell.angle_gamma   90.00
#
_symmetry.space_group_name_H-M   'P 1'
#
loop_
_entity.id
_entity.type
_entity.pdbx_description
1 polymer ?
#
loop_
_entity_poly.entity_id
_entity_poly.type
_entity_poly.pdbx_seq_one_letter_code
_entity_poly.pdbx_strand_id
1 'polypeptide(L)'
;MFQKEIDNALRAFDKYIICIDKTPDDCARSLESLMQKAIKAYENRGEGMRHGIALDNQVTIILSQGEGELPLCGIYFNLHSPYKKSVAKKVKKES
;
A
#
# COMPACT_ATOMS: atom_id res chain seq x y z
N MET A 1 15.72 -2.61 5.68
CA MET A 1 14.30 -3.00 5.56
C MET A 1 13.46 -1.99 6.33
N PHE A 2 12.34 -1.51 5.78
CA PHE A 2 11.44 -0.49 6.36
C PHE A 2 10.59 -1.04 7.52
N GLN A 3 11.21 -1.78 8.45
CA GLN A 3 10.50 -2.50 9.49
C GLN A 3 9.80 -1.55 10.46
N LYS A 4 10.45 -0.43 10.79
CA LYS A 4 9.90 0.57 11.70
C LYS A 4 8.60 1.19 11.15
N GLU A 5 8.55 1.44 9.85
CA GLU A 5 7.39 1.96 9.16
C GLU A 5 6.25 0.93 9.15
N ILE A 6 6.56 -0.34 8.89
CA ILE A 6 5.59 -1.45 8.95
C ILE A 6 5.01 -1.57 10.37
N ASP A 7 5.85 -1.59 11.40
CA ASP A 7 5.42 -1.72 12.80
C ASP A 7 4.52 -0.54 13.22
N ASN A 8 4.86 0.68 12.77
CA ASN A 8 4.04 1.86 13.02
C ASN A 8 2.68 1.76 12.32
N ALA A 9 2.65 1.28 11.07
CA ALA A 9 1.41 1.09 10.33
C ALA A 9 0.52 0.02 10.99
N LEU A 10 1.09 -1.09 11.46
CA LEU A 10 0.35 -2.14 12.17
C LEU A 10 -0.27 -1.64 13.47
N ARG A 11 0.49 -0.89 14.28
CA ARG A 11 -0.04 -0.26 15.50
C ARG A 11 -1.19 0.70 15.20
N ALA A 12 -1.09 1.45 14.10
CA ALA A 12 -2.16 2.36 13.69
C ALA A 12 -3.40 1.60 13.21
N PHE A 13 -3.22 0.50 12.46
CA PHE A 13 -4.30 -0.33 11.99
C PHE A 13 -5.10 -0.92 13.14
N ASP A 14 -4.41 -1.60 14.07
CA ASP A 14 -5.02 -2.23 15.25
C ASP A 14 -5.78 -1.23 16.13
N LYS A 15 -5.22 -0.03 16.33
CA LYS A 15 -5.78 0.96 17.26
C LYS A 15 -6.87 1.83 16.65
N TYR A 16 -6.83 2.12 15.35
CA TYR A 16 -7.63 3.19 14.75
C TYR A 16 -8.38 2.81 13.47
N ILE A 17 -8.04 1.70 12.81
CA ILE A 17 -8.60 1.34 11.50
C ILE A 17 -9.46 0.08 11.63
N ILE A 18 -10.77 0.25 11.49
CA ILE A 18 -11.70 -0.90 11.42
C ILE A 18 -11.83 -1.32 9.96
N CYS A 19 -11.16 -2.42 9.59
CA CYS A 19 -11.33 -3.05 8.29
C CYS A 19 -12.08 -4.37 8.46
N ILE A 20 -13.33 -4.44 7.99
CA ILE A 20 -14.16 -5.65 8.14
C ILE A 20 -13.62 -6.80 7.28
N ASP A 21 -13.02 -6.49 6.13
CA ASP A 21 -12.62 -7.47 5.13
C ASP A 21 -11.16 -7.95 5.27
N LYS A 22 -10.38 -7.40 6.22
CA LYS A 22 -8.97 -7.72 6.39
C LYS A 22 -8.58 -7.75 7.86
N THR A 23 -8.10 -8.89 8.32
CA THR A 23 -7.60 -9.06 9.69
C THR A 23 -6.24 -8.36 9.88
N PRO A 24 -5.80 -8.09 11.12
CA PRO A 24 -4.45 -7.58 11.37
C PRO A 24 -3.33 -8.44 10.77
N ASP A 25 -3.45 -9.76 10.84
CA ASP A 25 -2.46 -10.70 10.28
C ASP A 25 -2.43 -10.67 8.75
N ASP A 26 -3.59 -10.52 8.10
CA ASP A 26 -3.67 -10.29 6.66
C ASP A 26 -3.04 -8.95 6.28
N CYS A 27 -3.24 -7.92 7.10
CA CYS A 27 -2.63 -6.60 6.90
C CYS A 27 -1.10 -6.66 6.98
N ALA A 28 -0.54 -7.36 7.97
CA ALA A 28 0.90 -7.57 8.08
C ALA A 28 1.49 -8.22 6.82
N ARG A 29 0.87 -9.32 6.36
CA ARG A 29 1.29 -10.00 5.11
C ARG A 29 1.16 -9.09 3.88
N SER A 30 0.08 -8.32 3.78
CA SER A 30 -0.08 -7.32 2.71
C SER A 30 1.03 -6.28 2.74
N LEU A 31 1.36 -5.72 3.92
CA LEU A 31 2.40 -4.70 4.06
C LEU A 31 3.77 -5.21 3.63
N GLU A 32 4.16 -6.42 4.05
CA GLU A 32 5.43 -7.02 3.64
C GLU A 32 5.51 -7.21 2.12
N SER A 33 4.49 -7.84 1.52
CA SER A 33 4.44 -8.07 0.07
C SER A 33 4.41 -6.77 -0.72
N LEU A 34 3.60 -5.78 -0.30
CA LEU A 34 3.51 -4.48 -0.98
C LEU A 34 4.81 -3.70 -0.83
N MET A 35 5.49 -3.78 0.31
CA MET A 35 6.78 -3.12 0.51
C MET A 35 7.83 -3.65 -0.46
N GLN A 36 7.94 -4.97 -0.61
CA GLN A 36 8.87 -5.58 -1.58
C GLN A 36 8.56 -5.14 -3.02
N LYS A 37 7.27 -5.07 -3.38
CA LYS A 37 6.84 -4.57 -4.69
C LYS A 37 7.18 -3.08 -4.87
N ALA A 38 6.99 -2.25 -3.86
CA ALA A 38 7.31 -0.83 -3.89
C ALA A 38 8.81 -0.59 -4.02
N ILE A 39 9.64 -1.37 -3.31
CA ILE A 39 11.11 -1.36 -3.45
C ILE A 39 11.50 -1.70 -4.88
N LYS A 40 10.99 -2.82 -5.41
CA LYS A 40 11.30 -3.22 -6.79
C LYS A 40 10.85 -2.17 -7.80
N ALA A 41 9.67 -1.57 -7.62
CA ALA A 41 9.18 -0.50 -8.47
C ALA A 41 10.06 0.76 -8.37
N TYR A 42 10.55 1.08 -7.17
CA TYR A 42 11.45 2.20 -6.95
C TYR A 42 12.80 1.95 -7.64
N GLU A 43 13.44 0.81 -7.41
CA GLU A 43 14.75 0.48 -7.99
C GLU A 43 14.74 0.42 -9.52
N ASN A 44 13.63 -0.03 -10.12
CA ASN A 44 13.48 -0.20 -11.57
C ASN A 44 12.67 0.94 -12.22
N ARG A 45 12.54 2.08 -11.55
CA ARG A 45 11.76 3.22 -12.06
C ARG A 45 12.41 3.82 -13.30
N GLY A 46 11.57 4.27 -14.24
CA GLY A 46 12.03 4.92 -15.48
C GLY A 46 12.69 6.28 -15.24
N GLU A 47 13.41 6.77 -16.25
CA GLU A 47 14.04 8.09 -16.21
C GLU A 47 13.01 9.19 -15.89
N GLY A 48 13.38 10.11 -14.99
CA GLY A 48 12.48 11.18 -14.52
C GLY A 48 11.45 10.75 -13.46
N MET A 49 11.27 9.45 -13.20
CA MET A 49 10.37 8.97 -12.13
C MET A 49 11.03 9.07 -10.76
N ARG A 50 10.27 9.59 -9.79
CA ARG A 50 10.74 9.81 -8.40
C ARG A 50 10.17 8.83 -7.39
N HIS A 51 9.21 8.00 -7.80
CA HIS A 51 8.43 7.16 -6.88
C HIS A 51 8.36 5.70 -7.33
N GLY A 52 8.44 4.79 -6.36
CA GLY A 52 8.03 3.40 -6.50
C GLY A 52 6.75 3.19 -5.72
N ILE A 53 5.71 2.68 -6.39
CA ILE A 53 4.37 2.58 -5.81
C ILE A 53 3.89 1.14 -5.92
N ALA A 54 3.34 0.63 -4.83
CA ALA A 54 2.59 -0.62 -4.81
C ALA A 54 1.33 -0.44 -3.98
N LEU A 55 0.23 -1.04 -4.42
CA LEU A 55 -1.06 -0.93 -3.74
C LEU A 55 -1.89 -2.20 -3.87
N ASP A 56 -2.80 -2.37 -2.92
CA ASP A 56 -3.99 -3.19 -3.06
C ASP A 56 -5.26 -2.32 -2.84
N ASN A 57 -6.42 -2.95 -2.70
CA ASN A 57 -7.68 -2.22 -2.50
C ASN A 57 -7.73 -1.39 -1.22
N GLN A 58 -6.90 -1.68 -0.22
CA GLN A 58 -6.99 -1.16 1.14
C GLN A 58 -5.71 -0.46 1.62
N VAL A 59 -4.55 -0.74 1.00
CA VAL A 59 -3.27 -0.14 1.39
C VAL A 59 -2.50 0.30 0.15
N THR A 60 -1.91 1.49 0.25
CA THR A 60 -0.99 2.04 -0.76
C THR A 60 0.35 2.35 -0.09
N ILE A 61 1.45 1.84 -0.65
CA ILE A 61 2.82 2.14 -0.24
C ILE A 61 3.51 2.94 -1.33
N ILE A 62 4.11 4.07 -0.95
CA ILE A 62 4.85 4.97 -1.83
C ILE A 62 6.26 5.14 -1.27
N LEU A 63 7.26 4.72 -2.05
CA LEU A 63 8.65 5.06 -1.81
C LEU A 63 9.02 6.24 -2.70
N SER A 64 9.53 7.32 -2.11
CA SER A 64 9.84 8.57 -2.81
C SER A 64 11.32 8.90 -2.69
N GLN A 65 11.89 9.40 -3.77
CA GLN A 65 13.23 9.96 -3.74
C GLN A 65 13.27 11.12 -2.72
N GLY A 66 14.20 11.01 -1.77
CA GLY A 66 14.52 12.06 -0.79
C GLY A 66 15.92 12.62 -1.04
N GLU A 67 16.34 13.53 -0.17
CA GLU A 67 17.70 14.10 -0.21
C GLU A 67 18.76 13.17 0.41
N GLY A 68 18.34 12.18 1.19
CA GLY A 68 19.24 11.19 1.82
C GLY A 68 19.42 9.91 1.00
N GLU A 69 20.29 9.02 1.48
CA GLU A 69 20.59 7.73 0.84
C GLU A 69 19.40 6.75 0.84
N LEU A 70 18.48 6.89 1.79
CA LEU A 70 17.26 6.07 1.91
C LEU A 70 16.05 6.82 1.36
N PRO A 71 15.16 6.16 0.58
CA PRO A 71 13.94 6.79 0.12
C PRO A 71 12.97 7.04 1.27
N LEU A 72 12.17 8.09 1.14
CA LEU A 72 11.04 8.36 2.03
C LEU A 72 9.95 7.32 1.82
N CYS A 73 9.34 6.83 2.90
CA CYS A 73 8.29 5.81 2.83
C CYS A 73 6.97 6.34 3.38
N GLY A 74 5.94 6.36 2.54
CA GLY A 74 4.56 6.65 2.92
C GLY A 74 3.69 5.39 2.84
N ILE A 75 2.99 5.05 3.92
CA ILE A 75 2.01 3.96 3.99
C ILE A 75 0.64 4.58 4.25
N TYR A 76 -0.29 4.38 3.32
CA TYR A 76 -1.63 4.94 3.35
C TYR A 76 -2.67 3.83 3.43
N PHE A 77 -3.59 3.94 4.38
CA PHE A 77 -4.79 3.11 4.42
C PHE A 77 -5.85 3.75 3.53
N ASN A 78 -6.21 3.06 2.45
CA ASN A 78 -7.28 3.45 1.55
C ASN A 78 -8.61 3.25 2.30
N LEU A 79 -9.11 4.31 2.94
CA LEU A 79 -10.38 4.26 3.67
C LEU A 79 -11.54 3.98 2.70
N HIS A 80 -12.00 2.73 2.71
CA HIS A 80 -13.17 2.30 1.98
C HIS A 80 -14.33 2.10 2.97
N SER A 81 -15.48 2.71 2.71
CA SER A 81 -16.68 2.38 3.47
C SER A 81 -17.21 1.03 2.97
N PRO A 82 -17.30 -0.01 3.81
CA PRO A 82 -17.90 -1.29 3.39
C PRO A 82 -19.39 -1.14 3.03
N TYR A 83 -20.01 -0.04 3.46
CA TYR A 83 -21.40 0.30 3.16
C TYR A 83 -21.56 1.06 1.83
N LYS A 84 -20.45 1.47 1.19
CA LYS A 84 -20.49 2.07 -0.14
C LYS A 84 -20.68 0.94 -1.15
N LYS A 85 -21.92 0.76 -1.64
CA LYS A 85 -22.25 -0.20 -2.70
C LYS A 85 -21.24 -0.07 -3.84
N SER A 86 -20.48 -1.13 -4.11
CA SER A 86 -19.64 -1.17 -5.29
C SER A 86 -20.57 -1.08 -6.49
N VAL A 87 -20.39 -0.06 -7.33
CA VAL A 87 -20.98 -0.07 -8.66
C VAL A 87 -20.19 -1.15 -9.38
N ALA A 88 -20.72 -2.38 -9.42
CA ALA A 88 -20.07 -3.51 -10.07
C ALA A 88 -19.52 -3.04 -11.42
N LYS A 89 -18.19 -3.10 -11.58
CA LYS A 89 -17.56 -2.81 -12.88
C LYS A 89 -18.19 -3.78 -13.87
N LYS A 90 -19.02 -3.26 -14.78
CA LYS A 90 -19.57 -4.06 -15.88
C LYS A 90 -18.40 -4.74 -16.59
N VAL A 91 -18.38 -6.06 -16.57
CA VAL A 91 -17.50 -6.88 -17.40
C VAL A 91 -17.79 -6.48 -18.85
N LYS A 92 -16.87 -5.76 -19.49
CA LYS A 92 -16.88 -5.66 -20.95
C LYS A 92 -16.46 -7.04 -21.46
N LYS A 93 -17.46 -7.78 -21.93
CA LYS A 93 -17.33 -9.04 -22.66
C LYS A 93 -16.53 -8.77 -23.95
N GLU A 94 -15.55 -9.62 -24.23
CA GLU A 94 -14.75 -9.61 -25.45
C GLU A 94 -15.63 -9.72 -26.71
N SER A 95 -15.23 -8.99 -27.76
CA SER A 95 -15.35 -9.34 -29.19
C SER A 95 -14.40 -8.43 -29.96
#